data_AF-A0A7S0I1V8-F1
#
_entry.id   AF-A0A7S0I1V8-F1
#
_cell.length_a   1.000
_cell.length_b   1.000
_cell.length_c   1.000
_cell.angle_alpha   90.00
_cell.angle_beta   90.00
_cell.angle_gamma   90.00
#
_symmetry.space_group_name_H-M   'P 1'
#
loop_
_entity.id
_entity.type
_entity.pdbx_description
1 polymer ?
#
loop_
_entity_poly.entity_id
_entity_poly.type
_entity_poly.pdbx_seq_one_letter_code
_entity_poly.pdbx_strand_id
1 'polypeptide(L)'
;MVELLDQLEVLDPTAGEELQKHVEGLDKDEKFQHFATLYIRYLQIFRKVEESYDMIVHPQKRMDIRKALEAVMGRVLEVKCLLIELNKGVSFVNLDDILVDLKLAPDVLEVPVPKYFIE
;
A
#
# COMPACT_ATOMS: atom_id res chain seq x y z
N MET A 1 6.92 -14.89 8.62
CA MET A 1 5.77 -14.28 7.93
C MET A 1 5.79 -12.83 8.36
N VAL A 2 6.26 -11.94 7.50
CA VAL A 2 6.42 -10.51 7.81
C VAL A 2 5.02 -9.90 7.83
N GLU A 3 4.61 -9.31 8.96
CA GLU A 3 3.27 -8.78 9.20
C GLU A 3 3.17 -7.27 8.87
N LEU A 4 1.95 -6.72 8.88
CA LEU A 4 1.69 -5.27 8.80
C LEU A 4 2.48 -4.46 9.85
N LEU A 5 2.87 -5.11 10.95
CA LEU A 5 3.65 -4.55 12.04
C LEU A 5 5.07 -4.16 11.60
N ASP A 6 5.71 -5.01 10.79
CA ASP A 6 7.06 -4.75 10.26
C ASP A 6 7.10 -3.47 9.41
N GLN A 7 5.95 -3.08 8.85
CA GLN A 7 5.82 -1.89 8.03
C GLN A 7 5.58 -0.59 8.80
N LEU A 8 5.01 -0.67 9.99
CA LEU A 8 4.90 0.47 10.92
C LEU A 8 6.27 0.75 11.54
N GLU A 9 7.05 -0.30 11.79
CA GLU A 9 8.35 -0.23 12.45
C GLU A 9 9.46 0.32 11.53
N VAL A 10 9.45 0.02 10.23
CA VAL A 10 10.40 0.61 9.24
C VAL A 10 10.25 2.13 9.12
N LEU A 11 9.06 2.65 9.39
CA LEU A 11 8.73 4.08 9.27
C LEU A 11 8.70 4.80 10.62
N ASP A 12 8.94 4.09 11.73
CA ASP A 12 8.97 4.67 13.08
C ASP A 12 10.42 5.07 13.46
N PRO A 13 10.74 6.38 13.54
CA PRO A 13 12.07 6.86 13.92
C PRO A 13 12.44 6.57 15.39
N THR A 14 11.52 6.01 16.18
CA THR A 14 11.69 5.68 17.60
C THR A 14 11.83 4.17 17.89
N ALA A 15 11.75 3.31 16.88
CA ALA A 15 11.84 1.86 17.06
C ALA A 15 13.27 1.42 17.45
N GLY A 16 13.38 0.52 18.44
CA GLY A 16 14.66 0.11 19.04
C GLY A 16 15.59 -0.64 18.08
N GLU A 17 16.90 -0.41 18.23
CA GLU A 17 18.02 -0.92 17.41
C GLU A 17 18.10 -2.46 17.24
N GLU A 18 17.33 -3.23 18.02
CA GLU A 18 17.36 -4.70 17.99
C GLU A 18 16.53 -5.32 16.85
N LEU A 19 15.51 -4.62 16.35
CA LEU A 19 14.60 -5.16 15.31
C LEU A 19 14.92 -4.68 13.88
N GLN A 20 15.61 -3.55 13.71
CA GLN A 20 16.22 -3.18 12.43
C GLN A 20 17.08 -4.32 11.88
N LYS A 21 17.73 -5.11 12.74
CA LYS A 21 18.53 -6.29 12.38
C LYS A 21 17.71 -7.45 11.79
N HIS A 22 16.44 -7.60 12.18
CA HIS A 22 15.58 -8.67 11.67
C HIS A 22 15.12 -8.38 10.25
N VAL A 23 14.77 -7.12 9.98
CA VAL A 23 14.50 -6.64 8.62
C VAL A 23 15.79 -6.59 7.82
N GLU A 24 16.90 -6.07 8.34
CA GLU A 24 18.19 -6.02 7.64
C GLU A 24 18.71 -7.40 7.20
N GLY A 25 18.42 -8.48 7.95
CA GLY A 25 18.83 -9.84 7.63
C GLY A 25 18.05 -10.52 6.49
N LEU A 26 16.90 -9.98 6.07
CA LEU A 26 16.13 -10.51 4.94
C LEU A 26 16.79 -10.15 3.61
N ASP A 27 16.79 -11.10 2.68
CA ASP A 27 17.32 -10.89 1.34
C ASP A 27 16.55 -9.74 0.66
N LYS A 28 17.22 -8.99 -0.21
CA LYS A 28 16.62 -7.81 -0.88
C LYS A 28 15.37 -8.20 -1.67
N ASP A 29 15.38 -9.41 -2.22
CA ASP A 29 14.27 -9.95 -3.01
C ASP A 29 13.06 -10.29 -2.13
N GLU A 30 13.26 -10.82 -0.93
CA GLU A 30 12.16 -11.11 0.01
C GLU A 30 11.48 -9.83 0.50
N LYS A 31 12.27 -8.77 0.78
CA LYS A 31 11.73 -7.44 1.11
C LYS A 31 10.90 -6.90 -0.03
N PHE A 32 11.44 -6.95 -1.24
CA PHE A 32 10.75 -6.47 -2.43
C PHE A 32 9.40 -7.17 -2.62
N GLN A 33 9.39 -8.51 -2.56
CA GLN A 33 8.17 -9.32 -2.65
C GLN A 33 7.14 -8.95 -1.59
N HIS A 34 7.59 -8.72 -0.36
CA HIS A 34 6.71 -8.32 0.75
C HIS A 34 6.07 -6.94 0.49
N PHE A 35 6.87 -5.91 0.21
CA PHE A 35 6.35 -4.56 -0.05
C PHE A 35 5.47 -4.52 -1.30
N ALA A 36 5.78 -5.33 -2.32
CA ALA A 36 5.01 -5.41 -3.54
C ALA A 36 3.62 -6.04 -3.30
N THR A 37 3.58 -7.13 -2.55
CA THR A 37 2.32 -7.75 -2.10
C THR A 37 1.47 -6.75 -1.33
N LEU A 38 2.11 -6.01 -0.44
CA LEU A 38 1.44 -5.06 0.42
C LEU A 38 0.93 -3.84 -0.36
N TYR A 39 1.68 -3.35 -1.36
CA TYR A 39 1.21 -2.32 -2.30
C TYR A 39 -0.10 -2.74 -2.98
N ILE A 40 -0.15 -3.98 -3.49
CA ILE A 40 -1.36 -4.52 -4.13
C ILE A 40 -2.53 -4.60 -3.14
N ARG A 41 -2.30 -5.05 -1.91
CA ARG A 41 -3.34 -5.08 -0.87
C ARG A 41 -3.88 -3.70 -0.52
N TYR A 42 -3.01 -2.69 -0.40
CA TYR A 42 -3.45 -1.32 -0.15
C TYR A 42 -4.24 -0.75 -1.32
N LEU A 43 -3.90 -1.08 -2.58
CA LEU A 43 -4.73 -0.72 -3.74
C LEU A 43 -6.13 -1.36 -3.70
N GLN A 44 -6.23 -2.62 -3.28
CA GLN A 44 -7.53 -3.27 -3.10
C GLN A 44 -8.37 -2.61 -2.00
N ILE A 45 -7.74 -2.23 -0.89
CA ILE A 45 -8.41 -1.49 0.20
C ILE A 45 -8.86 -0.12 -0.31
N PHE A 46 -8.00 0.59 -1.02
CA PHE A 46 -8.30 1.90 -1.60
C PHE A 46 -9.58 1.86 -2.45
N ARG A 47 -9.69 0.88 -3.36
CA ARG A 47 -10.91 0.68 -4.17
C ARG A 47 -12.16 0.45 -3.32
N LYS A 48 -12.09 -0.44 -2.33
CA LYS A 48 -13.24 -0.74 -1.46
C LYS A 48 -13.68 0.49 -0.65
N VAL A 49 -12.74 1.31 -0.20
CA VAL A 49 -13.04 2.53 0.55
C VAL A 49 -13.63 3.60 -0.37
N GLU A 50 -13.16 3.69 -1.61
CA GLU A 50 -13.72 4.58 -2.64
C GLU A 50 -15.16 4.18 -3.00
N GLU A 51 -15.42 2.89 -3.24
CA GLU A 51 -16.78 2.37 -3.46
C GLU A 51 -17.68 2.67 -2.26
N SER A 52 -17.15 2.50 -1.04
CA SER A 52 -17.88 2.80 0.20
C SER A 52 -18.21 4.29 0.33
N TYR A 53 -17.32 5.17 -0.11
CA TYR A 53 -17.54 6.61 -0.12
C TYR A 53 -18.70 6.99 -1.04
N ASP A 54 -18.77 6.38 -2.23
CA ASP A 54 -19.82 6.61 -3.22
C ASP A 54 -21.19 6.08 -2.76
N MET A 55 -21.21 4.90 -2.11
CA MET A 55 -22.46 4.29 -1.65
C MET A 55 -23.08 4.98 -0.42
N ILE A 56 -22.34 5.82 0.30
CA ILE A 56 -22.81 6.42 1.54
C ILE A 56 -23.47 7.78 1.30
N VAL A 57 -24.77 7.82 1.62
CA VAL A 57 -25.62 9.00 1.50
C VAL A 57 -25.56 9.91 2.74
N HIS A 58 -25.13 9.39 3.90
CA HIS A 58 -25.15 10.17 5.14
C HIS A 58 -23.89 11.05 5.25
N PRO A 59 -24.03 12.39 5.31
CA PRO A 59 -22.88 13.32 5.20
C PRO A 59 -21.82 13.15 6.29
N GLN A 60 -22.23 12.92 7.53
CA GLN A 60 -21.30 12.69 8.65
C GLN A 60 -20.39 11.47 8.40
N LYS A 61 -20.98 10.33 8.03
CA LYS A 61 -20.22 9.10 7.74
C LYS A 61 -19.36 9.25 6.49
N ARG A 62 -19.84 9.99 5.50
CA ARG A 62 -19.10 10.28 4.27
C ARG A 62 -17.83 11.11 4.55
N MET A 63 -17.89 12.08 5.46
CA MET A 63 -16.71 12.82 5.91
C MET A 63 -15.67 11.93 6.59
N ASP A 64 -16.10 10.99 7.43
CA ASP A 64 -15.17 10.08 8.13
C ASP A 64 -14.49 9.11 7.15
N ILE A 65 -15.24 8.60 6.17
CA ILE A 65 -14.68 7.74 5.11
C ILE A 65 -13.74 8.51 4.21
N ARG A 66 -14.02 9.79 3.91
CA ARG A 66 -13.09 10.64 3.16
C ARG A 66 -11.72 10.70 3.85
N LYS A 67 -11.70 10.91 5.17
CA LYS A 67 -10.44 10.94 5.94
C LYS A 67 -9.72 9.60 5.86
N ALA A 68 -10.45 8.49 5.95
CA ALA A 68 -9.87 7.16 5.79
C ALA A 68 -9.30 6.94 4.37
N LEU A 69 -10.00 7.43 3.34
CA LEU A 69 -9.57 7.36 1.95
C LEU A 69 -8.27 8.15 1.74
N GLU A 70 -8.19 9.38 2.25
CA GLU A 70 -6.98 10.22 2.22
C GLU A 70 -5.81 9.55 2.94
N ALA A 71 -6.05 8.90 4.09
CA ALA A 71 -5.02 8.15 4.81
C ALA A 71 -4.51 6.93 4.03
N VAL A 72 -5.41 6.17 3.40
CA VAL A 72 -5.03 5.03 2.55
C VAL A 72 -4.27 5.49 1.31
N MET A 73 -4.64 6.62 0.70
CA MET A 73 -3.91 7.20 -0.43
C MET A 73 -2.47 7.58 -0.04
N GLY A 74 -2.29 8.23 1.11
CA GLY A 74 -0.97 8.54 1.65
C GLY A 74 -0.14 7.27 1.80
N ARG A 75 -0.72 6.22 2.38
CA ARG A 75 -0.03 4.95 2.56
C ARG A 75 0.36 4.29 1.23
N VAL A 76 -0.53 4.25 0.24
CA VAL A 76 -0.22 3.71 -1.10
C VAL A 76 0.99 4.41 -1.71
N LEU A 77 1.10 5.73 -1.57
CA LEU A 77 2.23 6.51 -2.07
C LEU A 77 3.53 6.22 -1.33
N GLU A 78 3.49 6.13 0.00
CA GLU A 78 4.66 5.76 0.82
C GLU A 78 5.23 4.41 0.38
N VAL A 79 4.38 3.40 0.24
CA VAL A 79 4.80 2.04 -0.17
C VAL A 79 5.37 2.05 -1.58
N LYS A 80 4.78 2.83 -2.49
CA LYS A 80 5.31 2.99 -3.85
C LYS A 80 6.70 3.63 -3.85
N CYS A 81 6.93 4.66 -3.03
CA CYS A 81 8.25 5.27 -2.89
C CYS A 81 9.28 4.25 -2.38
N LEU A 82 8.95 3.48 -1.34
CA LEU A 82 9.82 2.43 -0.82
C LEU A 82 10.15 1.36 -1.88
N LEU A 83 9.17 0.95 -2.68
CA LEU A 83 9.39 0.00 -3.78
C LEU A 83 10.35 0.54 -4.85
N ILE A 84 10.25 1.83 -5.17
CA ILE A 84 11.16 2.49 -6.13
C ILE A 84 12.59 2.53 -5.57
N GLU A 85 12.75 2.85 -4.28
CA GLU A 85 14.06 2.84 -3.61
C GLU A 85 14.70 1.45 -3.63
N LEU A 86 13.91 0.41 -3.34
CA LEU A 86 14.37 -0.99 -3.41
C LEU A 86 14.72 -1.41 -4.84
N ASN A 87 14.01 -0.87 -5.85
CA ASN A 87 14.24 -1.12 -7.27
C ASN A 87 15.34 -0.23 -7.87
N LYS A 88 16.36 0.15 -7.09
CA LYS A 88 17.50 1.00 -7.52
C LYS A 88 17.08 2.36 -8.10
N GLY A 89 15.93 2.90 -7.67
CA GLY A 89 15.42 4.18 -8.12
C GLY A 89 14.64 4.14 -9.44
N VAL A 90 14.39 2.97 -10.01
CA VAL A 90 13.61 2.85 -11.25
C VAL A 90 12.11 2.91 -10.93
N SER A 91 11.41 3.89 -11.50
CA SER A 91 9.99 4.13 -11.25
C SER A 91 9.08 3.00 -11.75
N PHE A 92 9.53 2.20 -12.71
CA PHE A 92 8.81 1.03 -13.21
C PHE A 92 9.18 -0.20 -12.40
N VAL A 93 8.20 -0.71 -11.65
CA VAL A 93 8.33 -1.89 -10.80
C VAL A 93 7.58 -3.04 -11.48
N ASN A 94 8.28 -4.13 -11.80
CA ASN A 94 7.63 -5.33 -12.33
C ASN A 94 6.90 -6.05 -11.19
N LEU A 95 5.58 -6.23 -11.33
CA LEU A 95 4.70 -6.86 -10.35
C LEU A 95 4.04 -8.14 -10.92
N ASP A 96 4.41 -8.57 -12.12
CA ASP A 96 3.71 -9.64 -12.85
C ASP A 96 3.79 -10.98 -12.11
N ASP A 97 4.96 -11.36 -11.62
CA ASP A 97 5.17 -12.60 -10.85
C ASP A 97 4.33 -12.61 -9.57
N ILE A 98 4.26 -11.47 -8.87
CA ILE A 98 3.47 -11.30 -7.64
C ILE A 98 1.97 -11.37 -7.96
N LEU A 99 1.52 -10.81 -9.07
CA LEU A 99 0.13 -10.90 -9.50
C LEU A 99 -0.28 -12.33 -9.82
N VAL A 100 0.60 -13.10 -10.47
CA VAL A 100 0.39 -14.52 -10.75
C VAL A 100 0.28 -15.33 -9.45
N ASP A 101 1.18 -15.08 -8.50
CA ASP A 101 1.16 -15.75 -7.18
C ASP A 101 -0.12 -15.44 -6.38
N LEU A 102 -0.58 -14.18 -6.42
CA LEU A 102 -1.81 -13.74 -5.77
C LEU A 102 -3.08 -14.13 -6.57
N LYS A 103 -2.94 -14.69 -7.77
CA LYS A 103 -4.04 -15.03 -8.70
C LYS A 103 -4.97 -13.84 -8.99
N LEU A 104 -4.37 -12.66 -9.16
CA LEU A 104 -5.09 -11.42 -9.42
C LEU A 104 -5.02 -11.04 -10.89
N ALA A 105 -6.08 -10.39 -11.39
CA ALA A 105 -6.09 -9.79 -12.71
C ALA A 105 -5.24 -8.50 -12.71
N PRO A 106 -4.63 -8.12 -13.85
CA PRO A 106 -3.88 -6.86 -13.98
C PRO A 106 -4.76 -5.63 -13.75
N ASP A 107 -6.07 -5.76 -13.96
CA ASP A 107 -7.06 -4.73 -13.66
C ASP A 107 -7.01 -4.26 -12.22
N VAL A 108 -6.42 -5.01 -11.28
CA VAL A 108 -6.28 -4.61 -9.86
C VAL A 108 -5.24 -3.51 -9.66
N LEU A 109 -4.28 -3.35 -10.58
CA LEU A 109 -3.23 -2.32 -10.50
C LEU A 109 -3.71 -0.93 -10.91
N GLU A 110 -4.87 -0.79 -11.55
CA GLU A 110 -5.38 0.52 -11.92
C GLU A 110 -5.72 1.35 -10.67
N VAL A 111 -5.31 2.62 -10.65
CA VAL A 111 -5.64 3.49 -9.52
C VAL A 111 -6.88 4.28 -9.92
N PRO A 112 -8.07 4.02 -9.33
CA PRO A 112 -9.25 4.82 -9.64
C PRO A 112 -9.06 6.25 -9.16
N VAL A 113 -9.63 7.20 -9.90
CA VAL A 113 -9.68 8.61 -9.48
C VAL A 113 -10.81 8.76 -8.48
N PRO A 114 -10.55 9.20 -7.23
CA PRO A 114 -11.61 9.37 -6.25
C PRO A 114 -12.67 10.38 -6.71
N LYS A 115 -13.95 9.99 -6.62
CA LYS A 115 -15.08 10.82 -7.09
C LYS A 115 -15.22 12.15 -6.36
N TYR A 116 -14.74 12.25 -5.11
CA TYR A 116 -14.79 13.50 -4.34
C TYR A 116 -13.95 14.64 -4.94
N PHE A 117 -13.06 14.36 -5.91
CA PHE A 117 -12.35 15.40 -6.65
C PHE A 117 -13.20 16.05 -7.76
N ILE A 118 -14.31 15.41 -8.15
CA ILE A 118 -15.19 15.84 -9.24
C ILE A 118 -16.44 16.55 -8.69
N GLU A 119 -16.82 16.27 -7.44
CA GLU A 119 -17.87 16.98 -6.69
C GLU A 119 -17.44 18.39 -6.24
#